data_AF-A0A4P8RJI8-F1
#
_entry.id   AF-A0A4P8RJI8-F1
#
_cell.length_a   1.000
_cell.length_b   1.000
_cell.length_c   1.000
_cell.angle_alpha   90.00
_cell.angle_beta   90.00
_cell.angle_gamma   90.00
#
_symmetry.space_group_name_H-M   'P 1'
#
loop_
_entity.id
_entity.type
_entity.pdbx_description
1 polymer ?
#
loop_
_entity_poly.entity_id
_entity_poly.type
_entity_poly.pdbx_seq_one_letter_code
_entity_poly.pdbx_strand_id
1 'polypeptide(L)' 'MITHLSELLRYCLQCANQERMPLHRELEVVQTYLTLESVQLEERLHYELHISFKALNVEIPPMVL' A
#
# COMPACT_ATOMS: atom_id res chain seq x y z
N MET A 1 -9.02 -2.50 17.37
CA MET A 1 -8.44 -1.20 16.95
C MET A 1 -6.92 -1.27 16.81
N ILE A 2 -6.13 -1.80 17.78
CA ILE A 2 -4.65 -1.92 17.66
C ILE A 2 -4.19 -3.06 16.73
N THR A 3 -5.03 -4.06 16.49
CA THR A 3 -4.72 -5.26 15.70
C THR A 3 -4.44 -4.97 14.22
N HIS A 4 -5.27 -4.15 13.56
CA HIS A 4 -5.12 -3.88 12.13
C HIS A 4 -3.88 -3.07 11.78
N LEU A 5 -3.50 -2.11 12.62
CA LEU A 5 -2.24 -1.38 12.45
C LEU A 5 -1.04 -2.33 12.60
N SER A 6 -1.10 -3.26 13.54
CA SER A 6 -0.04 -4.24 13.78
C SER A 6 0.10 -5.25 12.63
N GLU A 7 -1.01 -5.64 12.01
CA GLU A 7 -1.03 -6.49 10.81
C GLU A 7 -0.41 -5.76 9.62
N LEU A 8 -0.76 -4.49 9.43
CA LEU A 8 -0.19 -3.68 8.37
C LEU A 8 1.31 -3.45 8.54
N LEU A 9 1.74 -3.09 9.76
CA LEU A 9 3.15 -2.85 10.06
C LEU A 9 3.98 -4.12 9.83
N ARG A 10 3.43 -5.29 10.16
CA ARG A 10 4.05 -6.59 9.87
C ARG A 10 4.12 -6.87 8.37
N TYR A 11 3.08 -6.54 7.62
CA TYR A 11 3.06 -6.67 6.17
C TYR A 11 4.10 -5.74 5.50
N CYS A 12 4.16 -4.47 5.91
CA CYS A 12 5.17 -3.51 5.48
C CYS A 12 6.60 -3.99 5.77
N LEU A 13 6.86 -4.53 6.97
CA LEU A 13 8.17 -5.08 7.34
C LEU A 13 8.56 -6.32 6.52
N GLN A 14 7.60 -7.14 6.12
CA GLN A 14 7.84 -8.29 5.22
C GLN A 14 8.17 -7.82 3.79
N CYS A 15 7.44 -6.81 3.29
CA CYS A 15 7.68 -6.21 1.98
C CYS A 15 9.00 -5.43 1.92
N ALA A 16 9.41 -4.78 3.01
CA ALA A 16 10.66 -4.03 3.10
C ALA A 16 11.93 -4.91 2.92
N ASN A 17 11.81 -6.23 3.12
CA ASN A 17 12.90 -7.17 2.86
C ASN A 17 13.07 -7.52 1.37
N GLN A 18 12.20 -7.04 0.47
CA GLN A 18 12.34 -7.25 -0.97
C GLN A 18 13.17 -6.11 -1.59
N GLU A 19 14.26 -6.42 -2.30
CA GLU A 19 15.13 -5.38 -2.88
C GLU A 19 14.42 -4.53 -3.95
N ARG A 20 13.49 -5.12 -4.71
CA ARG A 20 12.68 -4.46 -5.73
C ARG A 20 11.34 -5.16 -5.88
N MET A 21 10.28 -4.39 -6.14
CA MET A 21 8.98 -4.93 -6.50
C MET A 21 8.33 -4.11 -7.61
N PRO A 22 7.49 -4.72 -8.46
CA PRO A 22 6.76 -3.96 -9.45
C PRO A 22 5.75 -3.02 -8.77
N LEU A 23 5.54 -1.84 -9.36
CA LEU A 23 4.64 -0.81 -8.83
C LEU A 23 3.24 -1.36 -8.45
N HIS A 24 2.71 -2.32 -9.21
CA HIS A 24 1.42 -2.92 -8.89
C HIS A 24 1.41 -3.64 -7.52
N ARG A 25 2.53 -4.25 -7.11
CA ARG A 25 2.65 -4.88 -5.78
C ARG A 25 2.70 -3.84 -4.67
N GLU A 26 3.42 -2.74 -4.90
CA GLU A 26 3.46 -1.62 -3.97
C GLU A 26 2.07 -1.01 -3.80
N LEU A 27 1.34 -0.84 -4.90
CA LEU A 27 -0.04 -0.34 -4.88
C LEU A 27 -1.01 -1.27 -4.15
N GLU A 28 -0.84 -2.60 -4.21
CA GLU A 28 -1.61 -3.54 -3.40
C GLU A 28 -1.42 -3.26 -1.89
N VAL A 29 -0.19 -2.96 -1.47
CA VAL A 29 0.13 -2.63 -0.07
C VAL A 29 -0.55 -1.32 0.33
N VAL A 30 -0.38 -0.27 -0.48
CA VAL A 30 -0.96 1.06 -0.23
C VAL A 30 -2.49 0.99 -0.22
N GLN A 31 -3.09 0.23 -1.12
CA GLN A 31 -4.55 0.08 -1.18
C GLN A 31 -5.09 -0.70 0.02
N THR A 32 -4.33 -1.71 0.50
CA THR A 32 -4.64 -2.41 1.75
C THR A 32 -4.60 -1.44 2.93
N TYR A 33 -3.60 -0.55 2.99
CA TYR A 33 -3.53 0.52 4.00
C TYR A 33 -4.74 1.45 3.95
N LEU A 34 -5.04 2.02 2.78
CA LEU A 34 -6.14 2.94 2.59
C LEU A 34 -7.49 2.30 2.89
N THR A 35 -7.65 1.01 2.63
CA THR A 35 -8.86 0.25 2.99
C THR A 35 -9.00 0.15 4.51
N LEU A 36 -7.92 -0.18 5.22
CA LEU A 36 -7.94 -0.22 6.69
C LEU A 36 -8.19 1.17 7.29
N GLU A 37 -7.57 2.22 6.74
CA GLU A 37 -7.82 3.60 7.16
C GLU A 37 -9.24 4.06 6.83
N SER A 38 -9.83 3.62 5.71
CA SER A 38 -11.23 3.96 5.38
C SER A 38 -12.22 3.45 6.42
N VAL A 39 -11.94 2.32 7.06
CA VAL A 39 -12.76 1.81 8.18
C VAL A 39 -12.64 2.71 9.41
N GLN A 40 -11.48 3.34 9.62
CA GLN A 40 -11.24 4.25 10.74
C GLN A 40 -11.73 5.68 10.48
N LEU A 41 -11.65 6.14 9.23
CA LEU A 41 -12.01 7.49 8.80
C LEU A 41 -13.45 7.57 8.28
N GLU A 42 -14.14 6.44 8.14
CA GLU A 42 -15.49 6.32 7.59
C GLU A 42 -15.61 7.10 6.27
N GLU A 43 -16.56 8.02 6.16
CA GLU A 43 -16.78 8.82 4.95
C GLU A 43 -15.78 9.97 4.75
N ARG A 44 -14.76 10.11 5.60
CA ARG A 44 -13.84 11.26 5.53
C ARG A 44 -12.65 11.03 4.61
N LEU A 45 -12.38 9.78 4.23
CA LEU A 45 -11.26 9.43 3.36
C LEU A 45 -11.74 9.32 1.91
N HIS A 46 -11.40 10.32 1.11
CA HIS A 46 -11.56 10.30 -0.34
C HIS A 46 -10.19 10.28 -0.99
N TYR A 47 -9.92 9.28 -1.83
CA TYR A 47 -8.69 9.17 -2.59
C TYR A 47 -8.98 8.73 -4.03
N GLU A 48 -8.16 9.19 -4.96
CA GLU A 48 -8.17 8.74 -6.34
C GLU A 48 -6.75 8.33 -6.73
N LEU A 49 -6.62 7.17 -7.37
CA LEU A 49 -5.34 6.65 -7.85
C LEU A 49 -5.27 6.86 -9.37
N HIS A 50 -4.41 7.77 -9.81
CA HIS A 50 -4.19 8.04 -11.24
C HIS A 50 -2.90 7.36 -11.69
N ILE A 51 -3.00 6.08 -12.07
CA ILE A 51 -1.84 5.25 -12.40
C ILE A 51 -1.85 4.95 -13.91
N SER A 52 -0.71 5.15 -14.56
CA SER A 52 -0.52 4.73 -15.95
C SER A 52 -0.30 3.22 -16.03
N PHE A 53 -0.98 2.54 -16.96
CA PHE A 53 -0.82 1.10 -17.17
C PHE A 53 0.63 0.68 -17.46
N LYS A 54 1.41 1.58 -18.08
CA LYS A 54 2.84 1.36 -18.35
C LYS A 54 3.69 1.37 -17.07
N ALA A 55 3.23 2.05 -16.04
CA ALA A 55 3.94 2.19 -14.77
C ALA A 55 3.77 0.95 -13.87
N LEU A 56 2.68 0.19 -14.03
CA LEU A 56 2.36 -0.97 -13.16
C LEU A 56 3.47 -2.03 -13.10
N ASN A 57 4.17 -2.25 -14.21
CA ASN A 57 5.24 -3.24 -14.31
C ASN A 57 6.65 -2.66 -14.08
N VAL A 58 6.76 -1.37 -13.73
CA VAL A 58 8.06 -0.77 -13.41
C VAL A 58 8.51 -1.28 -12.06
N GLU A 59 9.71 -1.84 -12.00
CA GLU A 59 10.35 -2.23 -10.74
C GLU A 59 10.81 -0.98 -10.00
N ILE A 60 10.28 -0.81 -8.79
CA ILE A 60 10.67 0.25 -7.88
C ILE A 60 11.22 -0.36 -6.58
N PRO A 61 12.08 0.37 -5.86
CA PRO A 61 12.37 0.03 -4.48
C PRO A 61 11.07 -0.02 -3.66
N PRO A 62 10.98 -0.89 -2.63
CA PRO A 62 9.84 -0.92 -1.74
C PRO A 62 9.74 0.40 -0.95
N MET A 63 8.53 0.77 -0.52
CA MET A 63 8.23 1.91 0.36
C MET A 63 8.54 3.29 -0.23
N VAL A 64 8.38 3.46 -1.54
CA VAL A 64 8.61 4.75 -2.24
C VAL A 64 7.34 5.63 -2.31
N LEU A 65 6.16 5.02 -2.17
CA LEU A 65 4.85 5.68 -2.25
C LEU A 65 4.31 6.11 -0.88
#